data_AF-A0A2E8TF19-F1
#
_entry.id   AF-A0A2E8TF19-F1
#
_cell.length_a   1.000
_cell.length_b   1.000
_cell.length_c   1.000
_cell.angle_alpha   90.00
_cell.angle_beta   90.00
_cell.angle_gamma   90.00
#
_symmetry.space_group_name_H-M   'P 1'
#
loop_
_entity.id
_entity.type
_entity.pdbx_description
1 polymer ?
#
loop_
_entity_poly.entity_id
_entity_poly.type
_entity_poly.pdbx_seq_one_letter_code
_entity_poly.pdbx_strand_id
1 'polypeptide(L)' 'MDVIFNFSRYDELRQAVLQLVRENLDPELLYEEAEELFESWWASNASDGHWNDEVKRRIWASIWNEFGARTAQA' A
#
# COMPACT_ATOMS: atom_id res chain seq x y z
N MET A 1 5.28 10.58 20.81
CA MET A 1 6.09 9.42 20.38
C MET A 1 5.95 9.36 18.89
N ASP A 2 6.98 9.83 18.20
CA ASP A 2 7.01 10.05 16.76
C ASP A 2 6.87 8.73 16.02
N VAL A 3 5.67 8.50 15.49
CA VAL A 3 5.46 7.54 14.42
C VAL A 3 6.14 8.17 13.21
N ILE A 4 7.42 7.85 12.98
CA ILE A 4 8.09 8.24 11.75
C ILE A 4 7.46 7.39 10.63
N PHE A 5 6.25 7.78 10.23
CA PHE A 5 5.77 7.54 8.89
C PHE A 5 6.79 8.23 8.00
N ASN A 6 7.74 7.46 7.49
CA ASN A 6 8.67 7.98 6.53
C ASN A 6 7.88 8.20 5.23
N PHE A 7 7.37 9.42 5.07
CA PHE A 7 6.50 9.82 3.97
C PHE A 7 7.16 9.53 2.61
N SER A 8 8.49 9.52 2.53
CA SER A 8 9.22 9.13 1.32
C SER A 8 8.97 7.67 0.92
N ARG A 9 9.04 6.74 1.88
CA ARG A 9 8.81 5.32 1.63
C ARG A 9 7.34 5.00 1.38
N TYR A 10 6.42 5.70 2.05
CA TYR A 10 4.99 5.57 1.76
C TYR A 10 4.65 6.07 0.37
N ASP A 11 5.23 7.21 -0.06
CA ASP A 11 4.98 7.75 -1.39
C ASP A 11 5.56 6.86 -2.49
N GLU A 12 6.72 6.21 -2.28
CA GLU A 12 7.25 5.20 -3.21
C GLU A 12 6.28 4.03 -3.43
N LEU A 13 5.76 3.44 -2.35
CA LEU A 13 4.75 2.37 -2.45
C LEU A 13 3.48 2.88 -3.14
N ARG A 14 3.04 4.08 -2.81
CA ARG A 14 1.87 4.72 -3.41
C ARG A 14 2.06 4.93 -4.92
N GLN A 15 3.24 5.37 -5.37
CA GLN A 15 3.56 5.53 -6.78
C GLN A 15 3.58 4.16 -7.50
N ALA A 16 4.17 3.13 -6.89
CA ALA A 16 4.21 1.78 -7.46
C ALA A 16 2.79 1.21 -7.67
N VAL A 17 1.92 1.31 -6.66
CA VAL A 17 0.53 0.89 -6.76
C VAL A 17 -0.24 1.76 -7.77
N LEU A 18 0.01 3.07 -7.86
CA LEU A 18 -0.59 3.95 -8.87
C LEU A 18 -0.20 3.55 -10.30
N GLN A 19 1.05 3.17 -10.53
CA GLN A 19 1.49 2.68 -11.85
C GLN A 19 0.79 1.37 -12.17
N LEU A 20 0.73 0.45 -11.21
CA LEU A 20 0.04 -0.83 -11.34
C LEU A 20 -1.45 -0.64 -11.73
N VAL A 21 -2.16 0.30 -11.08
CA VAL A 21 -3.56 0.65 -11.41
C VAL A 21 -3.71 1.24 -12.81
N ARG A 22 -2.70 1.95 -13.32
CA ARG A 22 -2.74 2.52 -14.67
C ARG A 22 -2.41 1.49 -15.74
N GLU A 23 -1.62 0.48 -15.42
CA GLU A 23 -1.19 -0.57 -16.35
C GLU A 23 -2.15 -1.78 -16.37
N ASN A 24 -2.80 -2.10 -15.25
CA ASN A 24 -3.72 -3.24 -15.14
C ASN A 24 -5.19 -2.84 -15.25
N LEU A 25 -5.90 -3.50 -16.18
CA LEU A 25 -7.35 -3.38 -16.41
C LEU A 25 -8.18 -4.37 -15.57
N ASP A 26 -7.54 -5.38 -14.96
CA ASP A 26 -8.22 -6.42 -14.19
C ASP A 26 -8.17 -6.13 -12.67
N PRO A 27 -9.31 -5.85 -12.03
CA PRO A 27 -9.37 -5.45 -10.63
C PRO A 27 -9.03 -6.56 -9.63
N GLU A 28 -9.20 -7.83 -9.99
CA GLU A 28 -8.80 -8.97 -9.16
C GLU A 28 -7.28 -9.12 -9.13
N LEU A 29 -6.64 -9.11 -10.31
CA LEU A 29 -5.18 -9.18 -10.43
C LEU A 29 -4.49 -7.97 -9.80
N LEU A 30 -5.12 -6.79 -9.90
CA LEU A 30 -4.64 -5.56 -9.28
C LEU A 30 -4.53 -5.68 -7.76
N TYR A 31 -5.52 -6.31 -7.12
CA TYR A 31 -5.53 -6.48 -5.67
C TYR A 31 -4.36 -7.36 -5.24
N GLU A 32 -4.16 -8.50 -5.91
CA GLU A 32 -3.10 -9.45 -5.61
C GLU A 32 -1.70 -8.82 -5.76
N GLU A 33 -1.43 -8.20 -6.90
CA GLU A 33 -0.14 -7.56 -7.18
C GLU A 33 0.15 -6.36 -6.25
N ALA A 34 -0.87 -5.57 -5.92
CA ALA A 34 -0.73 -4.47 -4.97
C ALA A 34 -0.50 -4.97 -3.53
N GLU A 35 -1.13 -6.10 -3.17
CA GLU A 35 -0.92 -6.77 -1.88
C GLU A 35 0.53 -7.26 -1.77
N GLU A 36 1.06 -7.93 -2.81
CA GLU A 36 2.46 -8.37 -2.85
C GLU A 36 3.46 -7.19 -2.76
N LEU A 37 3.21 -6.09 -3.46
CA LEU A 37 4.02 -4.87 -3.35
C LEU A 37 4.00 -4.29 -1.93
N PHE A 38 2.83 -4.26 -1.30
CA PHE A 38 2.68 -3.80 0.06
C PHE A 38 3.37 -4.74 1.05
N GLU A 39 3.29 -6.06 0.87
CA GLU A 39 3.97 -7.03 1.73
C GLU A 39 5.49 -6.91 1.63
N SER A 40 6.02 -6.73 0.42
CA SER A 40 7.46 -6.50 0.18
C SER A 40 7.94 -5.21 0.85
N TRP A 41 7.17 -4.13 0.70
CA TRP A 41 7.43 -2.87 1.40
C TRP A 41 7.35 -3.02 2.91
N TRP A 42 6.31 -3.70 3.41
CA TRP A 42 6.09 -3.96 4.82
C TRP A 42 7.25 -4.75 5.41
N ALA A 43 7.69 -5.83 4.75
CA ALA A 43 8.84 -6.63 5.19
C ALA A 43 10.14 -5.82 5.23
N SER A 44 10.35 -4.92 4.26
CA SER A 44 11.51 -4.03 4.22
C SER A 44 11.47 -2.92 5.30
N ASN A 45 10.27 -2.49 5.69
CA ASN A 45 10.07 -1.39 6.64
C ASN A 45 9.78 -1.86 8.09
N ALA A 46 9.34 -3.10 8.28
CA ALA A 46 8.99 -3.70 9.58
C ALA A 46 10.18 -4.07 10.48
N SER A 47 11.40 -3.79 10.02
CA SER A 47 12.64 -4.07 10.76
C SER A 47 12.71 -3.35 12.13
N ASP A 48 11.83 -2.40 12.41
CA ASP A 48 11.84 -1.58 13.63
C ASP A 48 11.08 -2.19 14.83
N GLY A 49 10.59 -3.44 14.75
CA GLY A 49 10.02 -4.18 15.89
C GLY A 49 8.68 -3.66 16.45
N HIS A 50 8.20 -2.50 15.97
CA HIS A 50 6.92 -1.88 16.34
C HIS A 50 5.76 -2.20 15.37
N TRP A 51 5.95 -3.16 14.48
CA TRP A 51 5.08 -3.43 13.33
C TRP A 51 4.12 -4.59 13.63
N ASN A 52 2.90 -4.26 14.08
CA ASN A 52 1.83 -5.24 14.35
C ASN A 52 0.84 -5.36 13.17
N ASP A 53 0.12 -6.49 13.10
CA ASP A 53 -0.93 -6.75 12.09
C ASP A 53 -2.01 -5.66 12.03
N GLU A 54 -2.31 -5.01 13.15
CA GLU A 54 -3.25 -3.89 13.19
C GLU A 54 -2.74 -2.68 12.40
N VAL A 55 -1.45 -2.36 12.54
CA VAL A 55 -0.80 -1.29 11.79
C VAL A 55 -0.71 -1.68 10.31
N LYS A 56 -0.40 -2.94 10.01
CA LYS A 56 -0.40 -3.48 8.64
C LYS A 56 -1.74 -3.26 7.96
N ARG A 57 -2.82 -3.71 8.59
CA ARG A 57 -4.18 -3.55 8.07
C ARG A 57 -4.57 -2.08 7.92
N ARG A 58 -4.16 -1.22 8.84
CA ARG A 58 -4.48 0.22 8.78
C ARG A 58 -3.77 0.92 7.63
N ILE A 59 -2.49 0.64 7.40
CA ILE A 59 -1.74 1.21 6.27
C ILE A 59 -2.29 0.67 4.95
N TRP A 60 -2.51 -0.65 4.86
CA TRP A 60 -3.13 -1.25 3.67
C TRP A 60 -4.50 -0.66 3.37
N ALA A 61 -5.35 -0.50 4.39
CA ALA A 61 -6.67 0.11 4.22
C ALA A 61 -6.59 1.58 3.78
N SER A 62 -5.63 2.37 4.28
CA SER A 62 -5.42 3.75 3.82
C SER A 62 -4.98 3.82 2.36
N ILE A 63 -4.02 2.98 1.98
CA ILE A 63 -3.56 2.82 0.59
C ILE A 63 -4.77 2.43 -0.26
N TRP A 64 -5.37 1.26 0.00
CA TRP A 64 -6.49 0.74 -0.78
C TRP A 64 -7.70 1.68 -0.82
N ASN A 65 -7.97 2.47 0.22
CA ASN A 65 -9.03 3.48 0.19
C ASN A 65 -8.69 4.65 -0.77
N GLU A 66 -7.43 5.12 -0.80
CA GLU A 66 -6.97 6.13 -1.77
C GLU A 66 -7.07 5.62 -3.22
N PHE A 67 -6.83 4.32 -3.47
CA PHE A 67 -6.92 3.71 -4.80
C PHE A 67 -8.35 3.31 -5.18
N GLY A 68 -9.07 2.68 -4.26
CA GLY A 68 -10.43 2.16 -4.43
C GLY A 68 -11.48 3.26 -4.63
N ALA A 69 -11.29 4.43 -4.01
CA ALA A 69 -12.11 5.60 -4.30
C ALA A 69 -11.99 6.07 -5.76
N ARG A 70 -10.84 5.82 -6.41
CA ARG A 70 -10.65 6.15 -7.84
C ARG A 70 -11.18 5.08 -8.79
N THR A 71 -11.16 3.80 -8.40
CA THR A 71 -11.71 2.72 -9.24
C THR A 71 -13.23 2.62 -9.16
N ALA A 72 -13.84 3.02 -8.03
CA ALA A 72 -15.30 3.05 -7.86
C ALA A 72 -16.01 4.26 -8.52
N GLN A 73 -15.26 5.21 -9.10
CA GLN A 73 -15.81 6.42 -9.75
C GLN A 73 -15.69 6.42 -11.29
N ALA A 74 -15.38 5.28 -11.93
CA ALA A 74 -15.38 5.15 -13.40
C ALA A 74 -16.72 4.66 -13.94
#